data_AF-A0A0N8HZL3-F1
#
_entry.id   AF-A0A0N8HZL3-F1
#
_cell.length_a   1.000
_cell.length_b   1.000
_cell.length_c   1.000
_cell.angle_alpha   90.00
_cell.angle_beta   90.00
_cell.angle_gamma   90.00
#
_symmetry.space_group_name_H-M   'P 1'
#
loop_
_entity.id
_entity.type
_entity.pdbx_description
1 polymer ?
#
loop_
_entity_poly.entity_id
_entity_poly.type
_entity_poly.pdbx_seq_one_letter_code
_entity_poly.pdbx_strand_id
1 'polypeptide(L)' 'MATQPSDPDNVRESCPECDGETIHDVRVEIRTESDQQENSEFSREPYRVAVCQTCDSQTATRMNNA' A
#
# COMPACT_ATOMS: atom_id res chain seq x y z
N MET A 1 -12.31 -9.06 -16.83
CA MET A 1 -11.09 -8.21 -16.85
C MET A 1 -10.50 -8.31 -15.46
N ALA A 2 -9.42 -9.06 -15.28
CA ALA A 2 -8.71 -9.10 -14.00
C ALA A 2 -7.77 -7.90 -13.98
N THR A 3 -8.00 -6.94 -13.10
CA THR A 3 -7.01 -5.90 -12.82
C THR A 3 -5.77 -6.62 -12.30
N GLN A 4 -4.76 -6.78 -13.15
CA GLN A 4 -3.47 -7.29 -12.71
C GLN A 4 -2.99 -6.30 -11.64
N PRO A 5 -2.76 -6.72 -10.39
CA PRO A 5 -2.15 -5.84 -9.41
C PRO A 5 -0.82 -5.43 -10.01
N SER A 6 -0.67 -4.13 -10.28
CA SER A 6 0.55 -3.53 -10.81
C SER A 6 1.74 -4.18 -10.14
N ASP A 7 2.64 -4.77 -10.94
CA ASP A 7 3.78 -5.52 -10.44
C ASP A 7 4.47 -4.71 -9.33
N PRO A 8 4.80 -5.35 -8.20
CA PRO A 8 5.38 -4.63 -7.08
C PRO A 8 6.72 -4.03 -7.51
N ASP A 9 6.84 -2.72 -7.37
CA ASP A 9 8.06 -2.00 -7.69
C ASP A 9 9.02 -2.15 -6.51
N ASN A 10 10.23 -2.65 -6.79
CA ASN A 10 11.26 -2.83 -5.77
C ASN A 10 12.07 -1.54 -5.67
N VAL A 11 11.76 -0.74 -4.66
CA VAL A 11 12.38 0.58 -4.43
C VAL A 11 13.28 0.53 -3.20
N ARG A 12 14.38 1.28 -3.22
CA ARG A 12 15.21 1.48 -2.02
C ARG A 12 14.64 2.61 -1.20
N GLU A 13 14.22 2.32 0.02
CA GLU A 13 13.72 3.33 0.97
C GLU A 13 14.34 3.09 2.34
N SER A 14 14.37 4.13 3.17
CA SER A 14 14.84 4.00 4.55
C SER A 14 13.81 3.22 5.37
N CYS A 15 14.24 2.07 5.90
CA CYS A 15 13.44 1.27 6.81
C CYS A 15 13.65 1.75 8.25
N PRO A 16 12.59 2.14 8.97
CA PRO A 16 12.71 2.53 10.38
C PRO A 16 13.12 1.37 11.29
N GLU A 17 12.76 0.12 10.93
CA GLU A 17 13.11 -1.07 11.70
C GLU A 17 14.56 -1.51 11.49
N CYS A 18 15.13 -1.29 10.30
CA CYS A 18 16.52 -1.64 9.99
C CYS A 18 17.50 -0.48 10.22
N ASP A 19 17.00 0.73 10.48
CA ASP A 19 17.80 1.97 10.58
C ASP A 19 18.72 2.17 9.35
N GLY A 20 18.20 1.94 8.14
CA GLY A 20 19.00 1.98 6.93
C GLY A 20 18.20 1.85 5.63
N GLU A 21 18.86 2.05 4.49
CA GLU A 21 18.25 1.88 3.17
C GLU A 21 18.15 0.40 2.80
N THR A 22 16.91 -0.08 2.68
CA THR A 22 16.61 -1.46 2.29
C THR A 22 15.69 -1.50 1.09
N ILE A 23 15.62 -2.67 0.46
CA ILE A 23 14.68 -2.91 -0.64
C ILE A 23 13.29 -3.07 -0.04
N HIS A 24 12.36 -2.22 -0.48
CA HIS A 24 10.95 -2.32 -0.18
C HIS A 24 10.19 -2.72 -1.44
N ASP A 25 9.32 -3.71 -1.27
CA ASP A 25 8.32 -4.12 -2.24
C ASP A 25 7.12 -3.18 -2.12
N VAL A 26 6.98 -2.26 -3.07
CA VAL A 26 5.94 -1.23 -3.06
C VAL A 26 4.88 -1.57 -4.08
N ARG A 27 3.65 -1.69 -3.61
CA ARG A 27 2.47 -1.98 -4.44
C ARG A 27 1.31 -1.08 -4.09
N VAL A 28 0.45 -0.84 -5.07
CA VAL A 28 -0.79 -0.08 -4.86
C VAL A 28 -1.94 -1.07 -4.71
N GLU A 29 -2.63 -1.00 -3.57
CA GLU A 29 -3.80 -1.81 -3.27
C GLU A 29 -5.03 -0.90 -3.17
N ILE A 30 -6.07 -1.19 -3.94
CA ILE A 30 -7.34 -0.49 -3.82
C ILE A 30 -8.14 -1.18 -2.73
N ARG A 31 -8.32 -0.52 -1.59
CA ARG A 31 -9.20 -1.01 -0.52
C ARG A 31 -10.54 -0.30 -0.62
N THR A 32 -11.59 -1.06 -0.38
CA THR A 32 -12.94 -0.51 -0.29
C THR A 32 -13.23 -0.31 1.18
N GLU A 33 -13.20 0.94 1.63
CA GLU A 33 -13.66 1.29 2.98
C GLU A 33 -15.18 1.42 2.91
N SER A 34 -15.90 0.45 3.46
CA SER A 34 -17.37 0.50 3.60
C SER A 34 -17.70 0.85 5.04
N ASP A 35 -17.92 2.14 5.31
CA ASP A 35 -18.63 2.52 6.54
C ASP A 35 -20.11 2.17 6.33
N GLN A 36 -20.69 1.49 7.32
CA GLN A 36 -21.78 0.54 7.11
C GLN A 36 -23.10 1.18 6.62
N GLN A 37 -23.78 0.39 5.78
CA GLN A 37 -25.24 0.24 5.67
C GLN A 37 -26.04 1.49 5.27
N GLU A 38 -26.64 1.42 4.08
CA GLU A 38 -27.53 2.42 3.45
C GLU A 38 -26.82 3.45 2.57
N ASN A 39 -26.54 3.06 1.33
CA ASN A 39 -26.45 3.97 0.18
C ASN A 39 -25.30 5.00 0.16
N SER A 40 -24.24 4.85 0.96
CA SER A 40 -23.02 5.66 0.80
C SER A 40 -22.08 5.03 -0.22
N GLU A 41 -22.00 5.71 -1.36
CA GLU A 41 -20.92 5.77 -2.35
C GLU A 41 -19.66 4.96 -1.97
N PHE A 42 -19.42 3.84 -2.65
CA PHE A 42 -18.21 3.04 -2.47
C PHE A 42 -16.98 3.91 -2.74
N SER A 43 -16.32 4.36 -1.67
CA SER A 43 -15.02 4.99 -1.79
C SER A 43 -14.00 3.86 -1.97
N ARG A 44 -13.35 3.89 -3.14
CA ARG A 44 -12.27 3.00 -3.52
C ARG A 44 -10.99 3.77 -3.34
N GLU A 45 -10.41 3.69 -2.17
CA GLU A 45 -9.17 4.40 -1.89
C GLU A 45 -7.94 3.58 -2.28
N PRO A 46 -7.00 4.17 -3.03
CA PRO A 46 -5.69 3.57 -3.27
C PRO A 46 -4.81 3.72 -2.03
N TYR A 47 -4.22 2.61 -1.62
CA TYR A 47 -3.20 2.51 -0.58
C TYR A 47 -1.87 2.14 -1.19
N ARG A 48 -0.83 2.86 -0.80
CA ARG A 48 0.55 2.46 -0.98
C ARG A 48 0.90 1.44 0.10
N VAL A 49 1.20 0.21 -0.27
CA VAL A 49 1.71 -0.80 0.67
C VAL A 49 3.17 -1.04 0.35
N ALA A 50 4.05 -0.76 1.31
CA ALA A 50 5.50 -0.98 1.23
C ALA A 50 5.89 -2.11 2.20
N VAL A 51 6.55 -3.15 1.71
CA VAL A 51 7.03 -4.27 2.53
C VAL A 51 8.54 -4.36 2.47
N CYS A 52 9.21 -4.26 3.62
CA CYS A 52 10.66 -4.39 3.66
C CYS A 52 11.07 -5.84 3.38
N GLN A 53 11.88 -6.06 2.34
CA GLN A 53 12.40 -7.39 2.00
C GLN A 53 13.51 -7.87 2.95
N THR A 54 13.91 -7.03 3.92
CA THR A 54 14.98 -7.34 4.89
C THR A 54 14.44 -7.77 6.26
N CYS A 55 13.40 -7.10 6.76
CA CYS A 55 12.80 -7.36 8.07
C CYS A 55 11.30 -7.69 8.02
N ASP A 56 10.71 -7.78 6.82
CA ASP A 56 9.28 -8.06 6.59
C ASP A 56 8.31 -7.00 7.15
N SER A 57 8.80 -5.81 7.53
CA SER A 57 7.95 -4.72 8.01
C SER A 57 7.04 -4.20 6.90
N GLN A 58 5.72 -4.24 7.12
CA GLN A 58 4.72 -3.71 6.18
C GLN A 58 4.19 -2.35 6.64
N THR A 59 4.21 -1.38 5.74
CA THR A 59 3.62 -0.04 5.94
C THR A 59 2.56 0.22 4.89
N ALA A 60 1.35 0.57 5.30
CA ALA A 60 0.27 0.96 4.39
C ALA A 60 -0.06 2.44 4.57
N THR A 61 0.01 3.22 3.49
CA THR A 61 -0.25 4.66 3.50
C THR A 61 -1.33 4.99 2.48
N ARG A 62 -2.40 5.64 2.93
CA ARG A 62 -3.50 6.08 2.07
C ARG A 62 -3.02 7.19 1.13
N MET A 63 -3.18 7.02 -0.18
CA MET A 63 -2.71 7.98 -1.19
C MET A 63 -3.69 9.13 -1.45
N ASN A 64 -4.85 9.17 -0.77
CA ASN A 64 -5.94 10.09 -1.09
C ASN A 64 -5.92 11.45 -0.35
N ASN A 65 -4.83 11.82 0.34
CA ASN A 65 -4.70 13.15 0.95
C ASN A 65 -4.13 14.16 -0.05
N ALA A 66 -4.96 14.57 -1.03
CA ALA A 66 -4.69 15.73 -1.90
C ALA A 66 -5.47 16.95 -1.41
#